data_AF-A0AA37HWA6-F1
#
_entry.id   AF-A0AA37HWA6-F1
#
_cell.length_a   1.000
_cell.length_b   1.000
_cell.length_c   1.000
_cell.angle_alpha   90.00
_cell.angle_beta   90.00
_cell.angle_gamma   90.00
#
_symmetry.space_group_name_H-M   'P 1'
#
loop_
_entity.id
_entity.type
_entity.pdbx_description
1 polymer ?
#
loop_
_entity_poly.entity_id
_entity_poly.type
_entity_poly.pdbx_seq_one_letter_code
_entity_poly.pdbx_strand_id
1 'polypeptide(L)'
;MIDKNEITRQLQDWIDQMERSGKHVNLDDINCHLGEIMHAQNAAPKPDFNGFSSEQMHQMLNRPLEVGCPVRLRRLTEEQMERIPVMRQTLHLMNELSEKELKLTAQGYIPPKIVAELYELGSHSWNSDWYKQKSEPKTEEVQVLRVVLKECGLIKTRIGKLSLTAKGKQLLVDHNELMRTIILFLFRDYNTGWLDLYEDNEAGNLGRLYSLWLLHHYGAEWRDTGFYSVEYSKAFPMLNAGHGYEYRVFNRLFRFIGFCEINESDEFKGKNWGKEVRKMEILDQMFSFDEPI
;
A
#
# COMPACT_ATOMS: atom_id res chain seq x y z
N MET A 1 17.36 -14.28 9.00
CA MET A 1 17.96 -14.17 10.36
C MET A 1 19.42 -13.79 10.19
N ILE A 2 19.95 -12.81 10.94
CA ILE A 2 21.39 -12.49 10.91
C ILE A 2 22.14 -13.67 11.55
N ASP A 3 23.04 -14.31 10.81
CA ASP A 3 23.88 -15.36 11.38
C ASP A 3 24.99 -14.70 12.22
N LYS A 4 24.73 -14.60 13.52
CA LYS A 4 25.66 -14.03 14.50
C LYS A 4 27.00 -14.76 14.51
N ASN A 5 27.01 -16.06 14.20
CA ASN A 5 28.25 -16.85 14.17
C ASN A 5 29.11 -16.43 12.99
N GLU A 6 28.49 -16.16 11.84
CA GLU A 6 29.20 -15.70 10.63
C GLU A 6 29.77 -14.28 10.79
N ILE A 7 29.02 -13.35 11.38
CA ILE A 7 29.55 -11.99 11.68
C ILE A 7 30.74 -12.08 12.64
N THR A 8 30.61 -12.87 13.70
CA THR A 8 31.69 -13.05 14.69
C THR A 8 32.94 -13.65 14.04
N ARG A 9 32.76 -14.60 13.13
CA ARG A 9 33.85 -15.22 12.37
C ARG A 9 34.54 -14.21 11.45
N GLN A 10 33.79 -13.45 10.64
CA GLN A 10 34.36 -12.43 9.75
C GLN A 10 35.12 -11.35 10.51
N LEU A 11 34.59 -10.90 11.66
CA LEU A 11 35.27 -9.92 12.49
C LEU A 11 36.57 -10.47 13.06
N GLN A 12 36.58 -11.72 13.57
CA GLN A 12 37.79 -12.34 14.10
C GLN A 12 38.85 -12.54 13.02
N ASP A 13 38.46 -13.01 11.82
CA ASP A 13 39.37 -13.18 10.68
C ASP A 13 40.05 -11.85 10.29
N TRP A 14 39.31 -10.73 10.35
CA TRP A 14 39.84 -9.40 10.09
C TRP A 14 40.80 -8.90 11.19
N ILE A 15 40.46 -9.11 12.47
CA ILE A 15 41.35 -8.78 13.60
C ILE A 15 42.69 -9.52 13.45
N ASP A 16 42.64 -10.83 13.23
CA ASP A 16 43.83 -11.66 13.03
C ASP A 16 44.67 -11.18 11.84
N GLN A 17 44.03 -10.74 10.76
CA GLN A 17 44.72 -10.19 9.59
C GLN A 17 45.41 -8.86 9.91
N MET A 18 44.76 -7.96 10.65
CA MET A 18 45.34 -6.68 11.04
C MET A 18 46.54 -6.87 11.98
N GLU A 19 46.43 -7.78 12.96
CA GLU A 19 47.52 -8.12 13.87
C GLU A 19 48.72 -8.74 13.12
N ARG A 20 48.47 -9.66 12.17
CA ARG A 20 49.52 -10.23 11.30
C ARG A 20 50.21 -9.18 10.45
N SER A 21 49.52 -8.09 10.09
CA SER A 21 50.08 -6.96 9.36
C SER A 21 50.83 -5.95 10.24
N GLY A 22 50.92 -6.20 11.55
CA GLY A 22 51.58 -5.32 12.52
C GLY A 22 50.76 -4.07 12.88
N LYS A 23 49.48 -4.03 12.52
CA LYS A 23 48.55 -2.96 12.89
C LYS A 23 47.85 -3.30 14.19
N HIS A 24 47.89 -2.39 15.15
CA HIS A 24 47.11 -2.51 16.38
C HIS A 24 45.67 -2.05 16.13
N VAL A 25 44.71 -2.95 16.33
CA VAL A 25 43.28 -2.68 16.17
C VAL A 25 42.74 -2.02 17.45
N ASN A 26 42.05 -0.89 17.33
CA ASN A 26 41.35 -0.27 18.47
C ASN A 26 39.82 -0.47 18.36
N LEU A 27 39.09 0.00 19.37
CA LEU A 27 37.63 -0.15 19.43
C LEU A 27 36.91 0.60 18.29
N ASP A 28 37.43 1.74 17.85
CA ASP A 28 36.85 2.52 16.74
C ASP A 28 37.03 1.78 15.41
N ASP A 29 38.19 1.15 15.20
CA ASP A 29 38.45 0.31 14.02
C ASP A 29 37.50 -0.90 13.99
N ILE A 30 37.30 -1.56 15.15
CA ILE A 30 36.36 -2.67 15.30
C ILE A 30 34.93 -2.22 14.98
N ASN A 31 34.49 -1.10 15.53
CA ASN A 31 33.14 -0.57 15.30
C ASN A 31 32.94 -0.20 13.83
N CYS A 32 33.95 0.40 13.19
CA CYS A 32 33.91 0.74 11.78
C CYS A 32 33.78 -0.52 10.91
N HIS A 33 34.64 -1.52 11.12
CA HIS A 33 34.61 -2.74 10.33
C HIS A 33 33.35 -3.59 10.59
N LEU A 34 32.88 -3.67 11.84
CA LEU A 34 31.60 -4.30 12.16
C LEU A 34 30.44 -3.61 11.42
N GLY A 35 30.47 -2.28 11.35
CA GLY A 35 29.53 -1.49 10.55
C GLY A 35 29.56 -1.86 9.06
N GLU A 36 30.75 -2.05 8.48
CA GLU A 36 30.92 -2.50 7.09
C GLU A 36 30.35 -3.91 6.87
N ILE A 37 30.63 -4.85 7.77
CA ILE A 37 30.09 -6.22 7.71
C ILE A 37 28.56 -6.19 7.76
N MET A 38 27.99 -5.45 8.71
CA MET A 38 26.53 -5.33 8.87
C MET A 38 25.89 -4.68 7.64
N HIS A 39 26.51 -3.63 7.09
CA HIS A 39 26.04 -2.97 5.87
C HIS A 39 26.08 -3.94 4.68
N ALA A 40 27.19 -4.64 4.47
CA ALA A 40 27.33 -5.62 3.39
C ALA A 40 26.27 -6.73 3.49
N GLN A 41 26.00 -7.25 4.69
CA GLN A 41 24.95 -8.26 4.89
C GLN A 41 23.54 -7.72 4.66
N ASN A 42 23.28 -6.47 5.05
CA ASN A 42 21.97 -5.84 4.87
C ASN A 42 21.69 -5.44 3.42
N ALA A 43 22.75 -5.11 2.66
CA ALA A 43 22.71 -4.79 1.24
C ALA A 43 22.71 -6.04 0.33
N ALA A 44 23.08 -7.21 0.85
CA ALA A 44 23.06 -8.45 0.08
C ALA A 44 21.62 -8.89 -0.29
N PRO A 45 21.41 -9.37 -1.53
CA PRO A 45 20.10 -9.83 -1.99
C PRO A 45 19.63 -11.05 -1.20
N LYS A 46 18.31 -11.13 -0.95
CA LYS A 46 17.70 -12.25 -0.21
C LYS A 46 16.66 -12.98 -1.07
N PRO A 47 16.78 -14.31 -1.27
CA PRO A 47 15.79 -15.08 -2.02
C PRO A 47 14.36 -14.96 -1.47
N ASP A 48 14.21 -14.93 -0.15
CA ASP A 48 12.90 -14.80 0.52
C ASP A 48 12.23 -13.44 0.28
N PHE A 49 13.00 -12.44 -0.16
CA PHE A 49 12.52 -11.12 -0.58
C PHE A 49 12.56 -10.96 -2.11
N ASN A 50 12.57 -12.06 -2.85
CA ASN A 50 12.70 -12.07 -4.31
C ASN A 50 13.90 -11.26 -4.83
N GLY A 51 15.02 -11.31 -4.11
CA GLY A 51 16.26 -10.62 -4.47
C GLY A 51 16.44 -9.26 -3.80
N PHE A 52 15.42 -8.66 -3.19
CA PHE A 52 15.62 -7.44 -2.41
C PHE A 52 16.53 -7.69 -1.21
N SER A 53 17.30 -6.68 -0.85
CA SER A 53 18.10 -6.68 0.36
C SER A 53 17.26 -6.36 1.60
N SER A 54 17.79 -6.66 2.79
CA SER A 54 17.14 -6.26 4.04
C SER A 54 17.00 -4.74 4.17
N GLU A 55 17.97 -3.99 3.63
CA GLU A 55 17.92 -2.55 3.59
C GLU A 55 16.78 -2.04 2.70
N GLN A 56 16.63 -2.59 1.49
CA GLN A 56 15.56 -2.21 0.57
C GLN A 56 14.17 -2.54 1.15
N MET A 57 14.01 -3.71 1.75
CA MET A 57 12.80 -4.07 2.49
C MET A 57 12.53 -3.11 3.65
N HIS A 58 13.57 -2.74 4.42
CA HIS A 58 13.43 -1.79 5.51
C HIS A 58 12.92 -0.42 5.02
N GLN A 59 13.43 0.07 3.88
CA GLN A 59 12.96 1.31 3.27
C GLN A 59 11.49 1.21 2.84
N MET A 60 11.08 0.13 2.18
CA MET A 60 9.68 -0.08 1.78
C MET A 60 8.71 -0.14 2.96
N LEU A 61 9.16 -0.69 4.10
CA LEU A 61 8.32 -0.85 5.30
C LEU A 61 8.23 0.42 6.13
N ASN A 62 9.35 1.11 6.35
CA ASN A 62 9.45 2.17 7.35
C ASN A 62 9.50 3.58 6.75
N ARG A 63 9.89 3.70 5.48
CA ARG A 63 10.03 4.98 4.76
C ARG A 63 9.39 4.91 3.37
N PRO A 64 8.09 4.56 3.28
CA PRO A 64 7.43 4.34 2.01
C PRO A 64 7.42 5.63 1.18
N LEU A 65 7.83 5.52 -0.10
CA LEU A 65 7.82 6.62 -1.08
C LEU A 65 8.76 7.80 -0.72
N GLU A 66 9.69 7.60 0.21
CA GLU A 66 10.80 8.52 0.49
C GLU A 66 11.98 8.29 -0.45
N VAL A 67 12.95 9.22 -0.42
CA VAL A 67 14.20 9.08 -1.16
C VAL A 67 14.95 7.84 -0.68
N GLY A 68 15.39 6.99 -1.61
CA GLY A 68 16.04 5.71 -1.31
C GLY A 68 15.09 4.51 -1.21
N CYS A 69 13.77 4.73 -1.19
CA CYS A 69 12.80 3.64 -1.35
C CYS A 69 12.89 3.06 -2.77
N PRO A 70 12.92 1.73 -2.94
CA PRO A 70 12.88 1.07 -4.26
C PRO A 70 11.62 1.40 -5.06
N VAL A 71 10.54 1.79 -4.38
CA VAL A 71 9.26 2.15 -5.00
C VAL A 71 9.06 3.66 -4.86
N ARG A 72 8.89 4.34 -6.00
CA ARG A 72 8.73 5.80 -6.03
C ARG A 72 7.43 6.17 -6.72
N LEU A 73 6.69 7.10 -6.13
CA LEU A 73 5.48 7.67 -6.69
C LEU A 73 5.85 8.75 -7.72
N ARG A 74 5.31 8.64 -8.93
CA ARG A 74 5.50 9.62 -10.01
C ARG A 74 4.46 10.72 -9.94
N ARG A 75 4.79 11.85 -10.58
CA ARG A 75 3.79 12.87 -10.93
C ARG A 75 3.02 12.40 -12.17
N LEU A 76 1.73 12.69 -12.18
CA LEU A 76 0.81 12.35 -13.25
C LEU A 76 0.23 13.60 -13.92
N THR A 77 -0.20 13.41 -15.16
CA THR A 77 -1.08 14.35 -15.87
C THR A 77 -2.51 14.28 -15.32
N GLU A 78 -3.34 15.27 -15.65
CA GLU A 78 -4.76 15.27 -15.28
C GLU A 78 -5.51 14.07 -15.89
N GLU A 79 -5.24 13.75 -17.18
CA GLU A 79 -5.83 12.59 -17.86
C GLU A 79 -5.52 11.27 -17.15
N GLN A 80 -4.27 11.09 -16.68
CA GLN A 80 -3.89 9.91 -15.91
C GLN A 80 -4.57 9.89 -14.53
N MET A 81 -4.75 11.05 -13.90
CA MET A 81 -5.43 11.17 -12.61
C MET A 81 -6.90 10.72 -12.70
N GLU A 82 -7.58 11.03 -13.81
CA GLU A 82 -8.97 10.62 -14.06
C GLU A 82 -9.13 9.10 -14.26
N ARG A 83 -8.04 8.38 -14.54
CA ARG A 83 -8.05 6.91 -14.61
C ARG A 83 -7.99 6.25 -13.23
N ILE A 84 -7.71 6.99 -12.16
CA ILE A 84 -7.56 6.47 -10.80
C ILE A 84 -8.89 6.60 -10.03
N PRO A 85 -9.60 5.50 -9.74
CA PRO A 85 -10.94 5.54 -9.15
C PRO A 85 -11.03 6.31 -7.84
N VAL A 86 -10.12 6.05 -6.89
CA VAL A 86 -10.08 6.78 -5.61
C VAL A 86 -9.86 8.29 -5.81
N MET A 87 -9.12 8.69 -6.84
CA MET A 87 -8.90 10.12 -7.14
C MET A 87 -10.12 10.76 -7.77
N ARG A 88 -10.84 10.06 -8.68
CA ARG A 88 -12.14 10.54 -9.18
C ARG A 88 -13.12 10.78 -8.04
N GLN A 89 -13.26 9.81 -7.14
CA GLN A 89 -14.14 9.92 -5.97
C GLN A 89 -13.72 11.07 -5.04
N THR A 90 -12.41 11.19 -4.79
CA THR A 90 -11.84 12.26 -3.96
C THR A 90 -12.15 13.63 -4.55
N LEU A 91 -11.82 13.84 -5.83
CA LEU A 91 -11.99 15.12 -6.50
C LEU A 91 -13.47 15.49 -6.59
N HIS A 92 -14.36 14.54 -6.90
CA HIS A 92 -15.81 14.77 -6.89
C HIS A 92 -16.30 15.26 -5.53
N LEU A 93 -16.05 14.50 -4.46
CA LEU A 93 -16.51 14.87 -3.12
C LEU A 93 -15.90 16.19 -2.65
N MET A 94 -14.60 16.40 -2.87
CA MET A 94 -13.92 17.61 -2.42
C MET A 94 -14.38 18.85 -3.20
N ASN A 95 -14.64 18.74 -4.51
CA ASN A 95 -15.20 19.83 -5.31
C ASN A 95 -16.60 20.20 -4.84
N GLU A 96 -17.49 19.24 -4.56
CA GLU A 96 -18.81 19.53 -3.98
C GLU A 96 -18.69 20.26 -2.63
N LEU A 97 -17.77 19.80 -1.77
CA LEU A 97 -17.51 20.40 -0.46
C LEU A 97 -16.83 21.78 -0.54
N SER A 98 -16.23 22.11 -1.68
CA SER A 98 -15.61 23.42 -1.92
C SER A 98 -16.66 24.50 -2.16
N GLU A 99 -17.79 24.13 -2.78
CA GLU A 99 -18.91 25.02 -3.05
C GLU A 99 -19.80 25.21 -1.83
N LYS A 100 -20.08 24.13 -1.08
CA LYS A 100 -20.98 24.16 0.07
C LYS A 100 -20.70 23.03 1.06
N GLU A 101 -21.12 23.23 2.31
CA GLU A 101 -21.12 22.14 3.29
C GLU A 101 -22.20 21.09 2.94
N LEU A 102 -21.84 19.81 3.06
CA LEU A 102 -22.77 18.70 2.84
C LEU A 102 -23.48 18.34 4.16
N LYS A 103 -24.80 18.44 4.19
CA LYS A 103 -25.60 17.97 5.34
C LYS A 103 -25.61 16.43 5.35
N LEU A 104 -25.19 15.86 6.47
CA LEU A 104 -25.25 14.41 6.70
C LEU A 104 -26.67 13.97 7.02
N THR A 105 -26.94 12.67 6.90
CA THR A 105 -28.18 12.07 7.37
C THR A 105 -28.32 12.22 8.90
N ALA A 106 -29.50 11.91 9.44
CA ALA A 106 -29.73 11.94 10.88
C ALA A 106 -28.76 11.01 11.65
N GLN A 107 -28.32 9.92 11.01
CA GLN A 107 -27.36 8.96 11.54
C GLN A 107 -25.89 9.36 11.28
N GLY A 108 -25.64 10.52 10.66
CA GLY A 108 -24.29 11.03 10.40
C GLY A 108 -23.61 10.47 9.15
N TYR A 109 -24.38 9.89 8.23
CA TYR A 109 -23.87 9.34 6.97
C TYR A 109 -23.92 10.34 5.81
N ILE A 110 -23.08 10.13 4.81
CA ILE A 110 -23.15 10.77 3.50
C ILE A 110 -24.53 10.42 2.88
N PRO A 111 -25.29 11.41 2.37
CA PRO A 111 -26.59 11.16 1.78
C PRO A 111 -26.54 10.14 0.62
N PRO A 112 -27.53 9.23 0.49
CA PRO A 112 -27.54 8.19 -0.54
C PRO A 112 -27.30 8.66 -1.97
N LYS A 113 -27.76 9.87 -2.31
CA LYS A 113 -27.50 10.50 -3.62
C LYS A 113 -25.99 10.62 -3.89
N ILE A 114 -25.26 11.23 -2.96
CA ILE A 114 -23.80 11.42 -3.08
C ILE A 114 -23.08 10.07 -3.02
N VAL A 115 -23.56 9.13 -2.21
CA VAL A 115 -23.00 7.76 -2.18
C VAL A 115 -23.13 7.08 -3.53
N ALA A 116 -24.28 7.20 -4.21
CA ALA A 116 -24.47 6.62 -5.54
C ALA A 116 -23.51 7.24 -6.56
N GLU A 117 -23.38 8.57 -6.57
CA GLU A 117 -22.43 9.27 -7.46
C GLU A 117 -20.97 8.82 -7.21
N LEU A 118 -20.55 8.74 -5.95
CA LEU A 118 -19.21 8.27 -5.59
C LEU A 118 -19.00 6.80 -5.94
N TYR A 119 -20.01 5.96 -5.78
CA TYR A 119 -19.91 4.55 -6.13
C TYR A 119 -19.63 4.38 -7.64
N GLU A 120 -20.36 5.08 -8.51
CA GLU A 120 -20.16 5.02 -9.97
C GLU A 120 -18.79 5.55 -10.43
N LEU A 121 -18.20 6.48 -9.67
CA LEU A 121 -16.85 7.00 -9.94
C LEU A 121 -15.74 6.08 -9.45
N GLY A 122 -16.05 5.18 -8.51
CA GLY A 122 -15.09 4.29 -7.86
C GLY A 122 -14.81 3.01 -8.62
N SER A 123 -14.07 2.13 -7.96
CA SER A 123 -14.01 0.71 -8.34
C SER A 123 -15.17 0.01 -7.66
N HIS A 124 -16.02 -0.66 -8.43
CA HIS A 124 -17.12 -1.45 -7.88
C HIS A 124 -16.56 -2.72 -7.25
N SER A 125 -17.11 -3.18 -6.13
CA SER A 125 -16.84 -4.51 -5.56
C SER A 125 -18.10 -5.37 -5.56
N TRP A 126 -17.92 -6.69 -5.67
CA TRP A 126 -19.03 -7.64 -5.61
C TRP A 126 -19.91 -7.46 -4.35
N ASN A 127 -19.32 -7.05 -3.22
CA ASN A 127 -20.03 -6.82 -1.97
C ASN A 127 -20.94 -5.59 -2.07
N SER A 128 -20.41 -4.47 -2.56
CA SER A 128 -21.20 -3.26 -2.79
C SER A 128 -22.26 -3.46 -3.87
N ASP A 129 -21.97 -4.26 -4.90
CA ASP A 129 -22.87 -4.57 -6.03
C ASP A 129 -24.12 -5.34 -5.61
N TRP A 130 -24.03 -6.14 -4.55
CA TRP A 130 -25.17 -6.86 -3.96
C TRP A 130 -26.33 -5.93 -3.57
N TYR A 131 -26.02 -4.70 -3.16
CA TYR A 131 -27.01 -3.73 -2.71
C TYR A 131 -27.53 -2.87 -3.85
N LYS A 132 -28.81 -3.03 -4.20
CA LYS A 132 -29.50 -2.20 -5.21
C LYS A 132 -29.49 -0.70 -4.87
N GLN A 133 -29.74 -0.36 -3.61
CA GLN A 133 -29.70 1.01 -3.13
C GLN A 133 -28.39 1.24 -2.39
N LYS A 134 -27.59 2.18 -2.88
CA LYS A 134 -26.32 2.56 -2.27
C LYS A 134 -26.55 3.48 -1.07
N SER A 135 -25.81 3.21 0.00
CA SER A 135 -25.78 3.99 1.23
C SER A 135 -24.42 3.77 1.88
N GLU A 136 -23.86 4.77 2.55
CA GLU A 136 -22.49 4.66 3.08
C GLU A 136 -22.24 3.37 3.88
N PRO A 137 -23.10 2.91 4.81
CA PRO A 137 -22.85 1.66 5.55
C PRO A 137 -22.82 0.38 4.70
N LYS A 138 -23.32 0.43 3.46
CA LYS A 138 -23.43 -0.68 2.51
C LYS A 138 -22.48 -0.55 1.33
N THR A 139 -21.65 0.48 1.32
CA THR A 139 -20.73 0.78 0.22
C THR A 139 -19.36 1.00 0.82
N GLU A 140 -18.59 -0.09 0.89
CA GLU A 140 -17.31 -0.13 1.59
C GLU A 140 -16.34 0.95 1.08
N GLU A 141 -16.26 1.11 -0.23
CA GLU A 141 -15.36 2.04 -0.90
C GLU A 141 -15.63 3.49 -0.49
N VAL A 142 -16.90 3.85 -0.26
CA VAL A 142 -17.29 5.19 0.19
C VAL A 142 -16.99 5.39 1.67
N GLN A 143 -17.11 4.34 2.50
CA GLN A 143 -16.66 4.39 3.90
C GLN A 143 -15.16 4.62 3.98
N VAL A 144 -14.39 3.84 3.22
CA VAL A 144 -12.93 3.96 3.15
C VAL A 144 -12.52 5.33 2.66
N LEU A 145 -13.13 5.83 1.57
CA LEU A 145 -12.88 7.18 1.06
C LEU A 145 -13.08 8.24 2.16
N ARG A 146 -14.22 8.21 2.86
CA ARG A 146 -14.48 9.21 3.92
C ARG A 146 -13.46 9.12 5.05
N VAL A 147 -13.07 7.91 5.47
CA VAL A 147 -12.03 7.70 6.48
C VAL A 147 -10.71 8.29 6.00
N VAL A 148 -10.26 7.94 4.81
CA VAL A 148 -9.01 8.44 4.22
C VAL A 148 -8.98 9.97 4.20
N LEU A 149 -10.03 10.61 3.68
CA LEU A 149 -10.08 12.07 3.59
C LEU A 149 -10.12 12.74 4.97
N LYS A 150 -10.77 12.12 5.95
CA LYS A 150 -10.87 12.63 7.31
C LYS A 150 -9.55 12.50 8.06
N GLU A 151 -8.92 11.31 8.02
CA GLU A 151 -7.66 11.04 8.71
C GLU A 151 -6.49 11.79 8.07
N CYS A 152 -6.53 12.03 6.74
CA CYS A 152 -5.61 12.95 6.08
C CYS A 152 -5.84 14.43 6.44
N GLY A 153 -6.90 14.74 7.19
CA GLY A 153 -7.27 16.10 7.60
C GLY A 153 -7.78 16.97 6.45
N LEU A 154 -8.32 16.38 5.38
CA LEU A 154 -8.82 17.08 4.19
C LEU A 154 -10.27 17.53 4.36
N ILE A 155 -11.05 16.75 5.09
CA ILE A 155 -12.44 17.04 5.44
C ILE A 155 -12.65 16.97 6.95
N LYS A 156 -13.71 17.60 7.43
CA LYS A 156 -14.13 17.55 8.84
C LYS A 156 -15.64 17.47 8.96
N THR A 157 -16.11 16.92 10.08
CA THR A 157 -17.54 16.94 10.44
C THR A 157 -17.78 17.91 11.58
N ARG A 158 -18.73 18.83 11.42
CA ARG A 158 -19.19 19.77 12.47
C ARG A 158 -20.71 19.86 12.45
N ILE A 159 -21.35 19.59 13.58
CA ILE A 159 -22.81 19.72 13.78
C ILE A 159 -23.61 19.08 12.62
N GLY A 160 -23.37 17.79 12.35
CA GLY A 160 -24.08 17.04 11.32
C GLY A 160 -23.80 17.47 9.87
N LYS A 161 -22.74 18.26 9.64
CA LYS A 161 -22.31 18.68 8.30
C LYS A 161 -20.86 18.29 8.04
N LEU A 162 -20.58 17.93 6.80
CA LEU A 162 -19.25 17.66 6.27
C LEU A 162 -18.75 18.89 5.49
N SER A 163 -17.49 19.27 5.66
CA SER A 163 -16.88 20.40 4.94
C SER A 163 -15.39 20.23 4.74
N LEU A 164 -14.82 20.93 3.75
CA LEU A 164 -13.37 20.99 3.55
C LEU A 164 -12.67 21.69 4.71
N THR A 165 -11.49 21.20 5.06
CA THR A 165 -10.54 21.93 5.91
C THR A 165 -9.74 22.95 5.09
N ALA A 166 -8.94 23.78 5.76
CA ALA A 166 -7.99 24.65 5.06
C ALA A 166 -6.97 23.84 4.25
N LYS A 167 -6.46 22.74 4.83
CA LYS A 167 -5.58 21.78 4.14
C LYS A 167 -6.25 21.16 2.92
N GLY A 168 -7.52 20.76 3.04
CA GLY A 168 -8.30 20.21 1.93
C GLY A 168 -8.43 21.19 0.76
N LYS A 169 -8.76 22.47 1.05
CA LYS A 169 -8.83 23.52 0.02
C LYS A 169 -7.49 23.78 -0.65
N GLN A 170 -6.41 23.78 0.13
CA GLN A 170 -5.06 23.98 -0.40
C GLN A 170 -4.62 22.83 -1.31
N LEU A 171 -4.88 21.58 -0.93
CA LEU A 171 -4.47 20.42 -1.73
C LEU A 171 -5.36 20.18 -2.95
N LEU A 172 -6.60 20.67 -2.94
CA LEU A 172 -7.49 20.57 -4.10
C LEU A 172 -6.95 21.29 -5.34
N VAL A 173 -6.05 22.27 -5.19
CA VAL A 173 -5.41 22.96 -6.33
C VAL A 173 -4.12 22.28 -6.82
N ASP A 174 -3.60 21.27 -6.12
CA ASP A 174 -2.47 20.45 -6.57
C ASP A 174 -2.84 18.96 -6.47
N HIS A 175 -3.44 18.43 -7.53
CA HIS A 175 -3.91 17.05 -7.58
C HIS A 175 -2.79 16.02 -7.34
N ASN A 176 -1.54 16.33 -7.68
CA ASN A 176 -0.42 15.43 -7.46
C ASN A 176 -0.06 15.34 -5.98
N GLU A 177 -0.04 16.47 -5.26
CA GLU A 177 0.22 16.47 -3.82
C GLU A 177 -0.97 15.88 -3.03
N LEU A 178 -2.20 16.11 -3.50
CA LEU A 178 -3.39 15.44 -2.96
C LEU A 178 -3.30 13.92 -3.12
N MET A 179 -2.97 13.44 -4.32
CA MET A 179 -2.75 12.01 -4.57
C MET A 179 -1.63 11.46 -3.69
N ARG A 180 -0.48 12.13 -3.61
CA ARG A 180 0.63 11.73 -2.74
C ARG A 180 0.19 11.59 -1.29
N THR A 181 -0.59 12.55 -0.78
CA THR A 181 -1.13 12.52 0.58
C THR A 181 -2.00 11.29 0.81
N ILE A 182 -2.92 11.00 -0.12
CA ILE A 182 -3.86 9.87 -0.02
C ILE A 182 -3.15 8.52 -0.14
N ILE A 183 -2.29 8.37 -1.16
CA ILE A 183 -1.55 7.13 -1.39
C ILE A 183 -0.61 6.85 -0.22
N LEU A 184 0.10 7.85 0.30
CA LEU A 184 0.98 7.64 1.46
C LEU A 184 0.19 7.16 2.69
N PHE A 185 -0.97 7.77 2.97
CA PHE A 185 -1.84 7.30 4.06
C PHE A 185 -2.32 5.86 3.84
N LEU A 186 -2.77 5.53 2.62
CA LEU A 186 -3.26 4.19 2.29
C LEU A 186 -2.18 3.11 2.41
N PHE A 187 -0.91 3.44 2.13
CA PHE A 187 0.19 2.49 2.23
C PHE A 187 0.82 2.42 3.62
N ARG A 188 0.77 3.50 4.41
CA ARG A 188 1.46 3.58 5.70
C ARG A 188 0.53 3.48 6.91
N ASP A 189 -0.58 4.20 6.91
CA ASP A 189 -1.34 4.52 8.12
C ASP A 189 -2.73 3.87 8.15
N TYR A 190 -3.31 3.58 6.98
CA TYR A 190 -4.63 2.96 6.89
C TYR A 190 -4.59 1.52 7.40
N ASN A 191 -5.57 1.11 8.21
CA ASN A 191 -5.74 -0.30 8.61
C ASN A 191 -6.76 -0.99 7.69
N THR A 192 -6.30 -1.82 6.75
CA THR A 192 -7.19 -2.57 5.84
C THR A 192 -7.99 -3.66 6.53
N GLY A 193 -7.59 -4.06 7.75
CA GLY A 193 -8.29 -5.04 8.59
C GLY A 193 -9.48 -4.50 9.37
N TRP A 194 -9.65 -3.17 9.45
CA TRP A 194 -10.73 -2.54 10.24
C TRP A 194 -12.14 -3.03 9.88
N LEU A 195 -12.34 -3.46 8.64
CA LEU A 195 -13.63 -3.91 8.11
C LEU A 195 -13.78 -5.42 8.06
N ASP A 196 -12.83 -6.20 8.60
CA ASP A 196 -12.95 -7.66 8.67
C ASP A 196 -12.84 -8.20 10.10
N LEU A 197 -12.99 -9.52 10.19
CA LEU A 197 -12.95 -10.30 11.43
C LEU A 197 -11.70 -11.18 11.50
N TYR A 198 -10.66 -10.90 10.71
CA TYR A 198 -9.41 -11.67 10.77
C TYR A 198 -8.60 -11.28 12.02
N GLU A 199 -8.11 -12.29 12.74
CA GLU A 199 -7.37 -12.10 14.01
C GLU A 199 -6.00 -11.44 13.82
N ASP A 200 -5.25 -11.83 12.78
CA ASP A 200 -3.96 -11.24 12.46
C ASP A 200 -4.17 -9.91 11.72
N ASN A 201 -4.03 -8.80 12.45
CA ASN A 201 -4.18 -7.47 11.88
C ASN A 201 -3.02 -7.05 10.99
N GLU A 202 -1.84 -7.67 11.05
CA GLU A 202 -0.66 -7.22 10.30
C GLU A 202 -0.62 -7.79 8.88
N ALA A 203 -1.22 -8.96 8.66
CA ALA A 203 -1.34 -9.56 7.32
C ALA A 203 -2.02 -8.59 6.33
N GLY A 204 -1.27 -8.16 5.31
CA GLY A 204 -1.71 -7.21 4.28
C GLY A 204 -1.68 -5.73 4.69
N ASN A 205 -1.40 -5.42 5.97
CA ASN A 205 -1.06 -4.07 6.43
C ASN A 205 0.46 -3.85 6.34
N LEU A 206 1.25 -4.83 6.80
CA LEU A 206 2.70 -4.84 6.64
C LEU A 206 3.07 -5.14 5.19
N GLY A 207 4.18 -4.57 4.69
CA GLY A 207 4.73 -4.97 3.39
C GLY A 207 3.94 -4.53 2.16
N ARG A 208 3.02 -3.55 2.25
CA ARG A 208 2.18 -3.14 1.12
C ARG A 208 2.94 -2.71 -0.13
N LEU A 209 4.07 -2.01 0.00
CA LEU A 209 4.92 -1.67 -1.16
C LEU A 209 5.60 -2.89 -1.76
N TYR A 210 5.95 -3.90 -0.94
CA TYR A 210 6.43 -5.18 -1.45
C TYR A 210 5.32 -5.95 -2.18
N SER A 211 4.09 -5.97 -1.65
CA SER A 211 2.93 -6.51 -2.37
C SER A 211 2.64 -5.77 -3.68
N LEU A 212 2.84 -4.45 -3.70
CA LEU A 212 2.70 -3.64 -4.92
C LEU A 212 3.76 -4.04 -5.95
N TRP A 213 5.00 -4.25 -5.53
CA TRP A 213 6.05 -4.77 -6.40
C TRP A 213 5.74 -6.19 -6.88
N LEU A 214 5.22 -7.09 -6.02
CA LEU A 214 4.80 -8.42 -6.47
C LEU A 214 3.74 -8.32 -7.57
N LEU A 215 2.75 -7.44 -7.43
CA LEU A 215 1.76 -7.19 -8.48
C LEU A 215 2.41 -6.59 -9.74
N HIS A 216 3.32 -5.63 -9.60
CA HIS A 216 4.10 -5.06 -10.69
C HIS A 216 4.81 -6.15 -11.51
N HIS A 217 5.55 -7.01 -10.82
CA HIS A 217 6.49 -7.98 -11.40
C HIS A 217 5.77 -9.23 -11.95
N TYR A 218 4.70 -9.68 -11.28
CA TYR A 218 4.04 -10.95 -11.61
C TYR A 218 2.64 -10.79 -12.21
N GLY A 219 2.03 -9.60 -12.15
CA GLY A 219 0.62 -9.39 -12.49
C GLY A 219 0.31 -9.04 -13.93
N ALA A 220 1.26 -9.12 -14.87
CA ALA A 220 0.97 -8.81 -16.29
C ALA A 220 -0.12 -9.74 -16.88
N GLU A 221 -0.16 -10.99 -16.44
CA GLU A 221 -1.19 -11.96 -16.77
C GLU A 221 -2.09 -12.25 -15.56
N TRP A 222 -3.26 -12.85 -15.81
CA TRP A 222 -4.14 -13.32 -14.75
C TRP A 222 -3.41 -14.31 -13.86
N ARG A 223 -3.43 -14.06 -12.55
CA ARG A 223 -2.73 -14.88 -11.57
C ARG A 223 -3.53 -15.04 -10.30
N ASP A 224 -3.52 -16.27 -9.77
CA ASP A 224 -4.19 -16.62 -8.51
C ASP A 224 -3.60 -15.81 -7.34
N THR A 225 -4.48 -15.24 -6.52
CA THR A 225 -4.13 -14.44 -5.34
C THR A 225 -3.34 -15.24 -4.30
N GLY A 226 -3.52 -16.56 -4.25
CA GLY A 226 -2.74 -17.47 -3.42
C GLY A 226 -1.27 -17.53 -3.80
N PHE A 227 -0.90 -17.32 -5.07
CA PHE A 227 0.50 -17.17 -5.46
C PHE A 227 1.15 -15.99 -4.71
N TYR A 228 0.48 -14.85 -4.70
CA TYR A 228 0.98 -13.65 -4.01
C TYR A 228 1.02 -13.84 -2.50
N SER A 229 0.07 -14.58 -1.95
CA SER A 229 0.05 -14.94 -0.52
C SER A 229 1.26 -15.80 -0.14
N VAL A 230 1.63 -16.76 -0.99
CA VAL A 230 2.84 -17.59 -0.81
C VAL A 230 4.11 -16.74 -0.91
N GLU A 231 4.25 -15.89 -1.92
CA GLU A 231 5.43 -15.01 -2.06
C GLU A 231 5.55 -14.01 -0.90
N TYR A 232 4.43 -13.47 -0.41
CA TYR A 232 4.39 -12.62 0.77
C TYR A 232 4.80 -13.38 2.04
N SER A 233 4.35 -14.63 2.20
CA SER A 233 4.67 -15.45 3.37
C SER A 233 6.15 -15.84 3.46
N LYS A 234 6.88 -15.90 2.33
CA LYS A 234 8.34 -16.05 2.36
C LYS A 234 9.01 -14.85 3.01
N ALA A 235 8.57 -13.63 2.68
CA ALA A 235 9.10 -12.40 3.24
C ALA A 235 8.68 -12.17 4.70
N PHE A 236 7.48 -12.62 5.07
CA PHE A 236 6.89 -12.42 6.40
C PHE A 236 6.39 -13.73 7.02
N PRO A 237 7.28 -14.70 7.32
CA PRO A 237 6.90 -16.04 7.75
C PRO A 237 6.25 -16.08 9.14
N MET A 238 6.32 -14.99 9.90
CA MET A 238 5.66 -14.84 11.20
C MET A 238 4.18 -14.47 11.11
N LEU A 239 3.71 -14.05 9.94
CA LEU A 239 2.33 -13.61 9.72
C LEU A 239 1.48 -14.72 9.12
N ASN A 240 0.22 -14.80 9.53
CA ASN A 240 -0.75 -15.67 8.87
C ASN A 240 -1.39 -14.93 7.70
N ALA A 241 -0.71 -14.93 6.54
CA ALA A 241 -1.17 -14.22 5.35
C ALA A 241 -2.52 -14.78 4.86
N GLY A 242 -2.51 -15.99 4.27
CA GLY A 242 -3.69 -16.71 3.81
C GLY A 242 -4.70 -15.83 3.06
N HIS A 243 -5.98 -16.10 3.29
CA HIS A 243 -7.08 -15.33 2.71
C HIS A 243 -7.21 -13.90 3.26
N GLY A 244 -6.71 -13.64 4.47
CA GLY A 244 -6.74 -12.30 5.07
C GLY A 244 -5.89 -11.32 4.25
N TYR A 245 -4.67 -11.74 3.92
CA TYR A 245 -3.77 -11.01 3.01
C TYR A 245 -4.41 -10.80 1.64
N GLU A 246 -4.89 -11.86 1.00
CA GLU A 246 -5.46 -11.81 -0.36
C GLU A 246 -6.60 -10.79 -0.45
N TYR A 247 -7.54 -10.83 0.50
CA TYR A 247 -8.67 -9.93 0.50
C TYR A 247 -8.27 -8.48 0.81
N ARG A 248 -7.46 -8.26 1.85
CA ARG A 248 -7.03 -6.91 2.26
C ARG A 248 -6.20 -6.21 1.20
N VAL A 249 -5.30 -6.93 0.53
CA VAL A 249 -4.41 -6.36 -0.48
C VAL A 249 -5.15 -6.17 -1.80
N PHE A 250 -5.77 -7.21 -2.35
CA PHE A 250 -6.32 -7.13 -3.71
C PHE A 250 -7.73 -6.56 -3.74
N ASN A 251 -8.64 -7.09 -2.91
CA ASN A 251 -10.05 -6.70 -2.94
C ASN A 251 -10.29 -5.31 -2.32
N ARG A 252 -9.56 -4.98 -1.25
CA ARG A 252 -9.76 -3.71 -0.53
C ARG A 252 -8.80 -2.60 -0.95
N LEU A 253 -7.50 -2.86 -1.01
CA LEU A 253 -6.53 -1.79 -1.25
C LEU A 253 -6.30 -1.55 -2.74
N PHE A 254 -5.82 -2.56 -3.46
CA PHE A 254 -5.38 -2.41 -4.84
C PHE A 254 -6.54 -2.18 -5.80
N ARG A 255 -7.67 -2.90 -5.65
CA ARG A 255 -8.88 -2.62 -6.40
C ARG A 255 -9.42 -1.21 -6.15
N PHE A 256 -9.47 -0.76 -4.89
CA PHE A 256 -9.95 0.59 -4.54
C PHE A 256 -9.13 1.69 -5.21
N ILE A 257 -7.80 1.52 -5.29
CA ILE A 257 -6.93 2.47 -5.98
C ILE A 257 -6.96 2.28 -7.51
N GLY A 258 -7.34 1.10 -8.00
CA GLY A 258 -7.40 0.77 -9.43
C GLY A 258 -6.15 0.09 -9.98
N PHE A 259 -5.31 -0.49 -9.12
CA PHE A 259 -4.07 -1.15 -9.50
C PHE A 259 -4.24 -2.54 -10.11
N CYS A 260 -5.32 -3.21 -9.78
CA CYS A 260 -5.65 -4.51 -10.35
C CYS A 260 -7.14 -4.60 -10.64
N GLU A 261 -7.46 -5.47 -11.59
CA GLU A 261 -8.79 -6.03 -11.76
C GLU A 261 -8.83 -7.45 -11.19
N ILE A 262 -10.03 -7.89 -10.83
CA ILE A 262 -10.30 -9.19 -10.22
C ILE A 262 -11.19 -9.97 -11.18
N ASN A 263 -10.89 -11.24 -11.41
CA ASN A 263 -11.65 -12.09 -12.32
C ASN A 263 -12.98 -12.51 -11.67
N GLU A 264 -13.99 -11.66 -11.83
CA GLU A 264 -15.34 -11.87 -11.31
C GLU A 264 -16.36 -12.09 -12.43
N SER A 265 -15.91 -12.31 -13.68
CA SER A 265 -16.81 -12.41 -14.82
C SER A 265 -17.64 -13.69 -14.77
N ASP A 266 -18.79 -13.64 -15.44
CA ASP A 266 -19.74 -14.75 -15.50
C ASP A 266 -19.14 -16.00 -16.16
N GLU A 267 -18.15 -15.82 -17.04
CA GLU A 267 -17.42 -16.90 -17.72
C GLU A 267 -16.55 -17.72 -16.74
N PHE A 268 -16.15 -17.12 -15.62
CA PHE A 268 -15.33 -17.75 -14.58
C PHE A 268 -16.11 -18.08 -13.30
N LYS A 269 -17.46 -18.01 -13.34
CA LYS A 269 -18.33 -18.46 -12.24
C LYS A 269 -17.99 -19.90 -11.86
N GLY A 270 -17.48 -20.10 -10.64
CA GLY A 270 -17.02 -21.39 -10.15
C GLY A 270 -15.84 -21.28 -9.19
N LYS A 271 -14.94 -22.28 -9.21
CA LYS A 271 -13.84 -22.40 -8.25
C LYS A 271 -12.88 -21.20 -8.23
N ASN A 272 -12.75 -20.49 -9.35
CA ASN A 272 -11.78 -19.41 -9.55
C ASN A 272 -12.39 -18.00 -9.51
N TRP A 273 -13.71 -17.89 -9.33
CA TRP A 273 -14.39 -16.61 -9.23
C TRP A 273 -13.80 -15.78 -8.07
N GLY A 274 -13.35 -14.56 -8.37
CA GLY A 274 -12.75 -13.65 -7.40
C GLY A 274 -11.34 -14.02 -6.93
N LYS A 275 -10.71 -15.06 -7.50
CA LYS A 275 -9.41 -15.56 -7.04
C LYS A 275 -8.23 -15.13 -7.87
N GLU A 276 -8.45 -14.74 -9.11
CA GLU A 276 -7.38 -14.28 -9.99
C GLU A 276 -7.39 -12.76 -10.12
N VAL A 277 -6.21 -12.19 -10.19
CA VAL A 277 -6.00 -10.76 -10.38
C VAL A 277 -5.07 -10.51 -11.55
N ARG A 278 -5.24 -9.35 -12.20
CA ARG A 278 -4.33 -8.85 -13.22
C ARG A 278 -4.03 -7.39 -12.94
N LYS A 279 -2.77 -7.01 -13.13
CA LYS A 279 -2.28 -5.64 -12.98
C LYS A 279 -2.89 -4.74 -14.06
N MET A 280 -3.28 -3.54 -13.65
CA MET A 280 -3.70 -2.46 -14.54
C MET A 280 -2.50 -1.57 -14.89
N GLU A 281 -2.46 -1.06 -16.13
CA GLU A 281 -1.40 -0.16 -16.61
C GLU A 281 -1.15 1.05 -15.70
N ILE A 282 -2.20 1.54 -15.03
CA ILE A 282 -2.11 2.72 -14.17
C ILE A 282 -1.10 2.53 -13.03
N LEU A 283 -0.88 1.28 -12.56
CA LEU A 283 0.16 0.99 -11.56
C LEU A 283 1.53 1.41 -12.08
N ASP A 284 1.89 1.00 -13.29
CA ASP A 284 3.20 1.28 -13.89
C ASP A 284 3.35 2.74 -14.34
N GLN A 285 2.24 3.45 -14.50
CA GLN A 285 2.23 4.90 -14.71
C GLN A 285 2.44 5.66 -13.40
N MET A 286 1.82 5.19 -12.30
CA MET A 286 1.89 5.79 -10.97
C MET A 286 3.23 5.57 -10.28
N PHE A 287 3.89 4.44 -10.52
CA PHE A 287 5.11 4.08 -9.80
C PHE A 287 6.28 3.77 -10.73
N SER A 288 7.48 4.04 -10.24
CA SER A 288 8.71 3.43 -10.73
C SER A 288 9.27 2.48 -9.68
N PHE A 289 9.89 1.40 -10.16
CA PHE A 289 10.48 0.36 -9.35
C PHE A 289 11.97 0.25 -9.67
N ASP A 290 12.80 0.19 -8.63
CA ASP A 290 14.14 -0.35 -8.74
C ASP A 290 14.04 -1.87 -8.59
N GLU A 291 14.26 -2.61 -9.68
CA GLU A 291 14.23 -4.07 -9.63
C GLU A 291 15.38 -4.61 -8.78
N PRO A 292 15.14 -5.67 -8.00
CA PRO A 292 16.19 -6.36 -7.26
C PRO A 292 17.19 -7.03 -8.22
N ILE A 293 18.42 -7.24 -7.72
CA ILE A 293 19.52 -7.86 -8.47
C ILE A 293 19.43 -9.38 -8.40
#